data_AF-A0A3Q2Y7E0-F1
#
_entry.id   AF-A0A3Q2Y7E0-F1
#
_cell.length_a   1.000
_cell.length_b   1.000
_cell.length_c   1.000
_cell.angle_alpha   90.00
_cell.angle_beta   90.00
_cell.angle_gamma   90.00
#
_symmetry.space_group_name_H-M   'P 1'
#
loop_
_entity.id
_entity.type
_entity.pdbx_description
1 polymer ?
#
loop_
_entity_poly.entity_id
_entity_poly.type
_entity_poly.pdbx_seq_one_letter_code
_entity_poly.pdbx_strand_id
1 'polypeptide(L)'
;MEWFHCNKCFLRTGSKFAVSSCGHICCEACIKPQCVICGTSCSYLPITDKMKIQERVFFMDPMKLFQSRLEHITQSQIADFQRTQMQRATAYFKHKSVELEKRLKEVTQQSYQIAELKRENADLKSRNMELKQEMAELKKPLSQRRGSPGQFQTNSVQRISLPVAVASP
;
A
#
# COMPACT_ATOMS: atom_id res chain seq x y z
N MET A 1 -9.41 -14.90 -47.33
CA MET A 1 -9.04 -13.55 -46.84
C MET A 1 -9.89 -12.57 -47.62
N GLU A 2 -10.74 -11.77 -46.99
CA GLU A 2 -11.66 -10.87 -47.72
C GLU A 2 -11.14 -9.44 -47.89
N TRP A 3 -10.04 -9.08 -47.22
CA TRP A 3 -9.58 -7.69 -47.14
C TRP A 3 -8.89 -7.18 -48.42
N PHE A 4 -8.43 -8.07 -49.29
CA PHE A 4 -7.89 -7.74 -50.62
C PHE A 4 -8.46 -8.65 -51.71
N HIS A 5 -8.18 -8.30 -52.96
CA HIS A 5 -8.66 -8.98 -54.15
C HIS A 5 -7.55 -9.05 -55.20
N CYS A 6 -7.77 -9.86 -56.24
CA CYS A 6 -6.94 -9.80 -57.43
C CYS A 6 -7.20 -8.48 -58.16
N ASN A 7 -6.16 -7.67 -58.39
CA ASN A 7 -6.28 -6.38 -59.05
C ASN A 7 -6.73 -6.49 -60.53
N LYS A 8 -6.72 -7.69 -61.12
CA LYS A 8 -7.15 -7.94 -62.50
C LYS A 8 -8.61 -8.40 -62.61
N CYS A 9 -8.99 -9.40 -61.83
CA CYS A 9 -10.29 -10.07 -61.96
C CYS A 9 -11.20 -9.90 -60.75
N PHE A 10 -10.77 -9.13 -59.74
CA PHE A 10 -11.52 -8.84 -58.52
C PHE A 10 -11.90 -10.06 -57.66
N LEU A 11 -11.33 -11.24 -57.94
CA LEU A 11 -11.52 -12.42 -57.11
C LEU A 11 -11.01 -12.15 -55.69
N ARG A 12 -11.86 -12.41 -54.69
CA ARG A 12 -11.59 -12.17 -53.26
C ARG A 12 -11.30 -13.45 -52.47
N THR A 13 -11.89 -14.57 -52.85
CA THR A 13 -11.86 -15.80 -52.04
C THR A 13 -11.44 -17.01 -52.87
N GLY A 14 -11.05 -18.09 -52.19
CA GLY A 14 -10.82 -19.40 -52.80
C GLY A 14 -9.55 -19.56 -53.64
N SER A 15 -8.69 -18.55 -53.76
CA SER A 15 -7.44 -18.64 -54.55
C SER A 15 -6.21 -18.26 -53.73
N LYS A 16 -5.04 -18.76 -54.15
CA LYS A 16 -3.74 -18.28 -53.68
C LYS A 16 -3.43 -16.96 -54.38
N PHE A 17 -2.86 -16.02 -53.64
CA PHE A 17 -2.50 -14.71 -54.15
C PHE A 17 -0.99 -14.50 -54.07
N ALA A 18 -0.46 -13.68 -54.97
CA ALA A 18 0.90 -13.20 -54.92
C ALA A 18 0.92 -11.68 -55.14
N VAL A 19 1.87 -11.02 -54.51
CA VAL A 19 2.17 -9.60 -54.74
C VAL A 19 3.37 -9.50 -55.69
N SER A 20 3.25 -8.65 -56.70
CA SER A 20 4.34 -8.36 -57.63
C SER A 20 5.32 -7.34 -57.02
N SER A 21 6.56 -7.27 -57.55
CA SER A 21 7.54 -6.24 -57.16
C SER A 21 7.07 -4.80 -57.38
N CYS A 22 6.08 -4.58 -58.24
CA CYS A 22 5.42 -3.29 -58.44
C CYS A 22 4.19 -3.05 -57.54
N GLY A 23 3.90 -3.95 -56.59
CA GLY A 23 2.83 -3.78 -55.60
C GLY A 23 1.44 -4.30 -56.00
N HIS A 24 1.26 -4.82 -57.22
CA HIS A 24 -0.03 -5.38 -57.65
C HIS A 24 -0.25 -6.79 -57.10
N ILE A 25 -1.44 -7.04 -56.55
CA ILE A 25 -1.85 -8.35 -56.05
C ILE A 25 -2.62 -9.09 -57.15
N CYS A 26 -2.26 -10.35 -57.41
CA CYS A 26 -2.88 -11.20 -58.43
C CYS A 26 -3.22 -12.57 -57.85
N CYS A 27 -4.36 -13.14 -58.25
CA CYS A 27 -4.64 -14.55 -58.01
C CYS A 27 -3.77 -15.43 -58.92
N GLU A 28 -3.56 -16.69 -58.52
CA GLU A 28 -2.74 -17.66 -59.24
C GLU A 28 -3.09 -17.75 -60.74
N ALA A 29 -4.37 -17.69 -61.09
CA ALA A 29 -4.84 -17.74 -62.49
C ALA A 29 -4.50 -16.49 -63.33
N CYS A 30 -4.24 -15.35 -62.68
CA CYS A 30 -3.91 -14.09 -63.35
C CYS A 30 -2.40 -13.81 -63.40
N ILE A 31 -1.57 -14.63 -62.75
CA ILE A 31 -0.12 -14.46 -62.77
C ILE A 31 0.42 -14.81 -64.17
N LYS A 32 1.26 -13.93 -64.71
CA LYS A 32 1.96 -14.08 -66.00
C LYS A 32 3.40 -13.58 -65.86
N PRO A 33 4.31 -13.88 -66.80
CA PRO A 33 5.69 -13.37 -66.77
C PRO A 33 5.76 -11.83 -66.75
N GLN A 34 4.83 -11.16 -67.44
CA GLN A 34 4.65 -9.72 -67.37
C GLN A 34 3.45 -9.39 -66.47
N CYS A 35 3.58 -8.29 -65.71
CA CYS A 35 2.50 -7.84 -64.83
C CYS A 35 1.26 -7.47 -65.64
N VAL A 36 0.13 -8.11 -65.33
CA VAL A 36 -1.15 -7.87 -66.02
C VAL A 36 -1.79 -6.50 -65.74
N ILE A 37 -1.20 -5.71 -64.83
CA ILE A 37 -1.70 -4.38 -64.45
C ILE A 37 -0.84 -3.28 -65.06
N CYS A 38 0.48 -3.31 -64.87
CA CYS A 38 1.40 -2.27 -65.39
C CYS A 38 2.21 -2.68 -66.63
N GLY A 39 2.15 -3.95 -67.06
CA GLY A 39 2.84 -4.45 -68.25
C GLY A 39 4.34 -4.71 -68.10
N THR A 40 4.96 -4.34 -66.96
CA THR A 40 6.39 -4.52 -66.73
C THR A 40 6.74 -5.95 -66.31
N SER A 41 7.97 -6.39 -66.55
CA SER A 41 8.50 -7.63 -65.99
C SER A 41 8.64 -7.49 -64.47
N CYS A 42 7.92 -8.31 -63.70
CA CYS A 42 7.90 -8.25 -62.24
C CYS A 42 8.18 -9.62 -61.63
N SER A 43 8.88 -9.64 -60.50
CA SER A 43 8.91 -10.83 -59.65
C SER A 43 7.62 -10.91 -58.83
N TYR A 44 7.22 -12.12 -58.45
CA TYR A 44 6.02 -12.38 -57.66
C TYR A 44 6.40 -13.08 -56.36
N LEU A 45 5.92 -12.53 -55.24
CA LEU A 45 6.05 -13.10 -53.92
C LEU A 45 4.70 -13.68 -53.48
N PRO A 46 4.58 -14.99 -53.23
CA PRO A 46 3.36 -15.60 -52.74
C PRO A 46 2.95 -15.05 -51.36
N ILE A 47 1.69 -14.62 -51.25
CA ILE A 47 1.10 -14.19 -49.97
C ILE A 47 0.63 -15.44 -49.24
N THR A 48 1.36 -15.84 -48.19
CA THR A 48 1.09 -17.07 -47.43
C THR A 48 1.30 -16.86 -45.93
N ASP A 49 0.73 -17.75 -45.12
CA ASP A 49 0.95 -17.73 -43.66
C ASP A 49 2.39 -18.09 -43.25
N LYS A 50 3.22 -18.57 -44.18
CA LYS A 50 4.64 -18.91 -43.95
C LYS A 50 5.58 -17.70 -44.09
N MET A 51 5.08 -16.55 -44.51
CA MET A 51 5.88 -15.31 -44.59
C MET A 51 6.38 -14.91 -43.20
N LYS A 52 7.49 -14.16 -43.15
CA LYS A 52 7.96 -13.57 -41.89
C LYS A 52 6.86 -12.68 -41.32
N ILE A 53 6.70 -12.68 -40.00
CA ILE A 53 5.62 -11.92 -39.33
C ILE A 53 5.64 -10.43 -39.73
N GLN A 54 6.83 -9.84 -39.86
CA GLN A 54 7.02 -8.44 -40.28
C GLN A 54 6.53 -8.14 -41.71
N GLU A 55 6.58 -9.12 -42.61
CA GLU A 55 6.11 -8.98 -43.99
C GLU A 55 4.61 -9.32 -44.08
N ARG A 56 4.19 -10.35 -43.32
CA ARG A 56 2.81 -10.83 -43.27
C ARG A 56 1.85 -9.76 -42.77
N VAL A 57 2.27 -8.89 -41.85
CA VAL A 57 1.40 -7.86 -41.26
C VAL A 57 0.78 -6.92 -42.31
N PHE A 58 1.49 -6.65 -43.41
CA PHE A 58 0.98 -5.84 -44.53
C PHE A 58 -0.13 -6.52 -45.31
N PHE A 59 -0.27 -7.85 -45.16
CA PHE A 59 -1.27 -8.66 -45.83
C PHE A 59 -2.32 -9.25 -44.88
N MET A 60 -2.38 -8.77 -43.64
CA MET A 60 -3.40 -9.16 -42.68
C MET A 60 -4.59 -8.20 -42.76
N ASP A 61 -5.75 -8.69 -42.35
CA ASP A 61 -6.96 -7.89 -42.27
C ASP A 61 -6.74 -6.72 -41.30
N PRO A 62 -6.80 -5.46 -41.78
CA PRO A 62 -6.50 -4.30 -40.95
C PRO A 62 -7.47 -4.18 -39.78
N MET A 63 -8.74 -4.57 -39.94
CA MET A 63 -9.71 -4.53 -38.85
C MET A 63 -9.35 -5.51 -37.75
N LYS A 64 -8.89 -6.71 -38.10
CA LYS A 64 -8.41 -7.69 -37.10
C LYS A 64 -7.14 -7.24 -36.41
N LEU A 65 -6.22 -6.59 -37.14
CA LEU A 65 -5.02 -6.02 -36.55
C LEU A 65 -5.36 -4.92 -35.53
N PHE A 66 -6.24 -3.98 -35.91
CA PHE A 66 -6.69 -2.92 -35.00
C PHE A 66 -7.39 -3.50 -33.78
N GLN A 67 -8.31 -4.44 -33.97
CA GLN A 67 -9.03 -5.08 -32.88
C GLN A 67 -8.07 -5.79 -31.91
N SER A 68 -7.16 -6.62 -32.42
CA SER A 68 -6.18 -7.32 -31.59
C SER A 68 -5.29 -6.35 -30.79
N ARG A 69 -4.89 -5.24 -31.41
CA ARG A 69 -4.05 -4.24 -30.74
C ARG A 69 -4.82 -3.45 -29.68
N LEU A 70 -6.08 -3.10 -29.95
CA LEU A 70 -6.94 -2.45 -28.97
C LEU A 70 -7.26 -3.38 -27.79
N GLU A 71 -7.55 -4.65 -28.05
CA GLU A 71 -7.74 -5.68 -27.02
C GLU A 71 -6.50 -5.80 -26.14
N HIS A 72 -5.30 -5.87 -26.73
CA HIS A 72 -4.05 -5.91 -25.95
C HIS A 72 -3.84 -4.67 -25.07
N ILE A 73 -4.08 -3.46 -25.60
CA ILE A 73 -3.94 -2.22 -24.82
C ILE A 73 -4.94 -2.18 -23.67
N THR A 74 -6.21 -2.47 -23.95
CA THR A 74 -7.29 -2.37 -22.96
C THR A 74 -7.20 -3.46 -21.90
N GLN A 75 -7.06 -4.72 -22.32
CA GLN A 75 -7.07 -5.87 -21.40
C GLN A 75 -5.75 -6.05 -20.66
N SER A 76 -4.60 -5.94 -21.33
CA SER A 76 -3.32 -6.22 -20.68
C SER A 76 -2.70 -4.98 -20.06
N GLN A 77 -2.75 -3.81 -20.70
CA GLN A 77 -2.02 -2.66 -20.15
C GLN A 77 -2.86 -1.88 -19.14
N ILE A 78 -4.05 -1.44 -19.56
CA ILE A 78 -4.89 -0.58 -18.73
C ILE A 78 -5.46 -1.35 -17.54
N ALA A 79 -6.05 -2.53 -17.77
CA ALA A 79 -6.67 -3.28 -16.69
C ALA A 79 -5.66 -3.80 -15.66
N ASP A 80 -4.49 -4.29 -16.08
CA ASP A 80 -3.46 -4.75 -15.13
C ASP A 80 -2.85 -3.58 -14.35
N PHE A 81 -2.65 -2.43 -14.99
CA PHE A 81 -2.23 -1.22 -14.28
C PHE A 81 -3.25 -0.83 -13.22
N GLN A 82 -4.53 -0.70 -13.59
CA GLN A 82 -5.61 -0.33 -12.67
C GLN A 82 -5.74 -1.33 -11.51
N ARG A 83 -5.69 -2.64 -11.81
CA ARG A 83 -5.69 -3.70 -10.79
C ARG A 83 -4.52 -3.54 -9.82
N THR A 84 -3.31 -3.31 -10.34
CA THR A 84 -2.11 -3.14 -9.53
C THR A 84 -2.21 -1.90 -8.62
N GLN A 85 -2.69 -0.77 -9.14
CA GLN A 85 -2.89 0.43 -8.33
C GLN A 85 -3.93 0.20 -7.22
N MET A 86 -5.05 -0.44 -7.54
CA MET A 86 -6.08 -0.78 -6.57
C MET A 86 -5.55 -1.69 -5.45
N GLN A 87 -4.76 -2.71 -5.81
CA GLN A 87 -4.14 -3.62 -4.84
C GLN A 87 -3.18 -2.87 -3.90
N ARG A 88 -2.36 -1.95 -4.43
CA ARG A 88 -1.45 -1.12 -3.62
C ARG A 88 -2.20 -0.24 -2.63
N ALA A 89 -3.23 0.47 -3.09
CA ALA A 89 -4.06 1.31 -2.22
C ALA A 89 -4.74 0.47 -1.13
N THR A 90 -5.30 -0.68 -1.52
CA THR A 90 -5.95 -1.61 -0.58
C THR A 90 -4.97 -2.12 0.48
N ALA A 91 -3.76 -2.53 0.09
CA ALA A 91 -2.73 -2.99 1.02
C ALA A 91 -2.32 -1.90 2.01
N TYR A 92 -2.13 -0.67 1.53
CA TYR A 92 -1.83 0.48 2.37
C TYR A 92 -2.92 0.73 3.43
N PHE A 93 -4.19 0.80 3.00
CA PHE A 93 -5.29 1.04 3.93
C PHE A 93 -5.52 -0.11 4.91
N LYS A 94 -5.34 -1.36 4.48
CA LYS A 94 -5.38 -2.53 5.39
C LYS A 94 -4.31 -2.43 6.46
N HIS A 95 -3.06 -2.15 6.08
CA HIS A 95 -1.97 -1.97 7.04
C HIS A 95 -2.28 -0.82 8.01
N LYS A 96 -2.79 0.31 7.48
CA LYS A 96 -3.14 1.46 8.31
C LYS A 96 -4.27 1.15 9.30
N SER A 97 -5.28 0.39 8.88
CA SER A 97 -6.38 -0.06 9.75
C SER A 97 -5.84 -0.86 10.94
N VAL A 98 -4.99 -1.86 10.67
CA VAL A 98 -4.40 -2.70 11.72
C VAL A 98 -3.56 -1.87 12.69
N GLU A 99 -2.78 -0.91 12.19
CA GLU A 99 -1.99 0.00 13.03
C GLU A 99 -2.91 0.84 13.95
N LEU A 100 -3.98 1.41 13.40
CA LEU A 100 -4.93 2.22 14.17
C LEU A 100 -5.71 1.39 15.18
N GLU A 101 -6.12 0.17 14.84
CA GLU A 101 -6.77 -0.76 15.77
C GLU A 101 -5.86 -1.12 16.94
N LYS A 102 -4.56 -1.31 16.70
CA LYS A 102 -3.58 -1.53 17.76
C LYS A 102 -3.48 -0.32 18.69
N ARG A 103 -3.30 0.88 18.13
CA ARG A 103 -3.24 2.13 18.91
C ARG A 103 -4.51 2.36 19.71
N LEU A 104 -5.68 2.05 19.15
CA LEU A 104 -6.96 2.18 19.85
C LEU A 104 -7.03 1.26 21.07
N LYS A 105 -6.56 0.00 20.96
CA LYS A 105 -6.48 -0.92 22.09
C LYS A 105 -5.55 -0.40 23.18
N GLU A 106 -4.38 0.13 22.80
CA GLU A 106 -3.42 0.72 23.74
C GLU A 106 -4.03 1.91 24.50
N VAL A 107 -4.65 2.85 23.80
CA VAL A 107 -5.32 4.01 24.41
C VAL A 107 -6.47 3.58 25.32
N THR A 108 -7.24 2.57 24.91
CA THR A 108 -8.33 2.02 25.73
C THR A 108 -7.80 1.43 27.03
N GLN A 109 -6.71 0.66 26.97
CA GLN A 109 -6.06 0.09 28.16
C GLN A 109 -5.51 1.17 29.09
N GLN A 110 -4.86 2.19 28.53
CA GLN A 110 -4.37 3.35 29.30
C GLN A 110 -5.51 4.09 29.99
N SER A 111 -6.66 4.25 29.32
CA SER A 111 -7.85 4.87 29.90
C SER A 111 -8.35 4.12 31.14
N TYR A 112 -8.39 2.78 31.08
CA TYR A 112 -8.74 1.95 32.24
C TYR A 112 -7.75 2.11 33.40
N GLN A 113 -6.44 2.09 33.12
CA GLN A 113 -5.41 2.29 34.14
C GLN A 113 -5.51 3.68 34.80
N ILE A 114 -5.75 4.73 34.00
CA ILE A 114 -5.95 6.08 34.53
C ILE A 114 -7.19 6.14 35.43
N ALA A 115 -8.28 5.47 35.06
CA ALA A 115 -9.49 5.42 35.88
C ALA A 115 -9.25 4.73 37.23
N GLU A 116 -8.48 3.64 37.25
CA GLU A 116 -8.08 2.94 38.46
C GLU A 116 -7.18 3.80 39.36
N LEU A 117 -6.10 4.37 38.81
CA LEU A 117 -5.21 5.28 39.53
C LEU A 117 -5.93 6.51 40.11
N LYS A 118 -6.98 6.99 39.43
CA LYS A 118 -7.83 8.07 39.95
C LYS A 118 -8.64 7.63 41.17
N ARG A 119 -9.17 6.40 41.18
CA ARG A 119 -9.87 5.84 42.36
C ARG A 119 -8.91 5.66 43.53
N GLU A 120 -7.76 5.02 43.31
CA GLU A 120 -6.76 4.83 44.36
C GLU A 120 -6.26 6.16 44.93
N ASN A 121 -6.04 7.17 44.08
CA ASN A 121 -5.69 8.51 44.55
C ASN A 121 -6.78 9.15 45.41
N ALA A 122 -8.05 8.92 45.10
CA ALA A 122 -9.15 9.44 45.91
C ALA A 122 -9.18 8.76 47.30
N ASP A 123 -9.02 7.43 47.34
CA ASP A 123 -8.99 6.66 48.58
C ASP A 123 -7.79 7.05 49.46
N LEU A 124 -6.60 7.17 48.86
CA LEU A 124 -5.39 7.61 49.56
C LEU A 124 -5.54 9.03 50.11
N LYS A 125 -6.18 9.94 49.36
CA LYS A 125 -6.48 11.28 49.85
C LYS A 125 -7.41 11.25 51.06
N SER A 126 -8.45 10.41 51.07
CA SER A 126 -9.35 10.26 52.23
C SER A 126 -8.57 9.80 53.47
N ARG A 127 -7.83 8.69 53.36
CA ARG A 127 -7.01 8.16 54.46
C ARG A 127 -5.98 9.17 54.97
N ASN A 128 -5.38 9.94 54.06
CA ASN A 128 -4.42 10.98 54.45
C ASN A 128 -5.08 12.10 55.24
N MET A 129 -6.33 12.47 54.92
CA MET A 129 -7.10 13.44 55.72
C MET A 129 -7.45 12.89 57.10
N GLU A 130 -7.92 11.64 57.18
CA GLU A 130 -8.23 10.95 58.44
C GLU A 130 -7.01 10.90 59.37
N LEU A 131 -5.86 10.43 58.86
CA LEU A 131 -4.62 10.37 59.64
C LEU A 131 -4.13 11.75 60.08
N LYS A 132 -4.30 12.79 59.26
CA LYS A 132 -3.97 14.17 59.65
C LYS A 132 -4.85 14.66 60.80
N GLN A 133 -6.13 14.29 60.79
CA GLN A 133 -7.06 14.63 61.86
C GLN A 133 -6.68 13.90 63.16
N GLU A 134 -6.44 12.58 63.10
CA GLU A 134 -5.96 11.81 64.26
C GLU A 134 -4.66 12.37 64.85
N MET A 135 -3.69 12.70 63.98
CA MET A 135 -2.43 13.33 64.40
C MET A 135 -2.64 14.70 65.06
N ALA A 136 -3.63 15.47 64.62
CA ALA A 136 -3.97 16.75 65.24
C ALA A 136 -4.59 16.53 66.63
N GLU A 137 -5.51 15.57 66.77
CA GLU A 137 -6.11 15.22 68.07
C GLU A 137 -5.08 14.70 69.07
N LEU A 138 -4.17 13.81 68.66
CA LEU A 138 -3.10 13.29 69.53
C LEU A 138 -2.08 14.38 69.94
N LYS A 139 -1.88 15.42 69.11
CA LYS A 139 -1.00 16.54 69.45
C LYS A 139 -1.60 17.53 70.47
N LYS A 140 -2.93 17.65 70.57
CA LYS A 140 -3.60 18.55 71.53
C LYS A 140 -3.21 18.31 73.01
N PRO A 141 -3.19 17.08 73.54
CA PRO A 141 -2.74 16.84 74.92
C PRO A 141 -1.23 17.02 75.10
N LEU A 142 -0.42 16.83 74.06
CA LEU A 142 1.04 17.03 74.12
C LEU A 142 1.46 18.50 74.21
N SER A 143 0.66 19.44 73.66
CA SER A 143 0.90 20.88 73.82
C SER A 143 0.46 21.38 75.20
N GLN A 144 -0.62 20.82 75.77
CA GLN A 144 -1.04 21.10 77.16
C GLN A 144 -0.02 20.61 78.19
N ARG A 145 0.59 19.43 77.98
CA ARG A 145 1.61 18.88 78.91
C ARG A 145 2.95 19.61 78.86
N ARG A 146 3.20 20.41 77.81
CA ARG A 146 4.42 21.24 77.65
C ARG A 146 4.27 22.67 78.20
N GLY A 147 3.10 23.02 78.74
CA GLY A 147 2.78 24.35 79.24
C GLY A 147 3.09 24.61 80.72
N SER A 148 3.87 23.77 81.40
CA SER A 148 4.40 24.09 82.74
C SER A 148 5.84 24.60 82.62
N PRO A 149 6.14 25.85 83.01
CA PRO A 149 7.50 26.35 83.12
C PRO A 149 8.14 25.77 84.39
N GLY A 150 8.51 24.50 84.34
CA GLY A 150 9.45 23.93 85.30
C GLY A 150 10.86 24.24 84.84
N GLN A 151 11.57 25.12 85.57
CA GLN A 151 13.02 25.31 85.42
C GLN A 151 13.73 23.95 85.60
N PHE A 152 14.06 23.29 84.49
CA PHE A 152 15.05 22.22 84.50
C PHE A 152 16.35 22.79 83.95
N GLN A 153 17.25 23.13 84.88
CA GLN A 153 18.66 23.31 84.58
C GLN A 153 19.21 21.96 84.14
N THR A 154 19.39 21.74 82.85
CA THR A 154 20.23 20.65 82.37
C THR A 154 21.67 21.16 82.37
N ASN A 155 22.39 20.82 83.45
CA ASN A 155 23.84 20.80 83.42
C ASN A 155 24.30 19.98 82.21
N SER A 156 25.22 20.56 81.46
CA SER A 156 25.88 20.03 80.28
C SER A 156 26.43 18.63 80.47
N VAL A 157 25.87 17.63 79.78
CA VAL A 157 26.58 16.39 79.47
C VAL A 157 26.26 15.95 78.03
N GLN A 158 27.26 16.14 77.18
CA GLN A 158 27.61 15.50 75.90
C GLN A 158 26.50 14.86 75.04
N ARG A 159 26.30 15.44 73.85
CA ARG A 159 25.68 14.77 72.68
C ARG A 159 26.51 13.54 72.31
N ILE A 160 25.92 12.35 72.41
CA ILE A 160 26.43 11.18 71.68
C ILE A 160 25.69 11.14 70.34
N SER A 161 26.45 11.40 69.27
CA SER A 161 26.02 11.24 67.89
C SER A 161 25.98 9.75 67.55
N LEU A 162 24.83 9.23 67.11
CA LEU A 162 24.76 7.91 66.48
C LEU A 162 25.20 8.01 65.01
N PRO A 163 26.03 7.09 64.50
CA PRO A 163 26.59 7.18 63.16
C PRO A 163 25.52 6.94 62.09
N VAL A 164 25.49 7.83 61.11
CA VAL A 164 24.74 7.69 59.86
C VAL A 164 25.50 6.73 58.95
N ALA A 165 24.91 5.60 58.60
CA ALA A 165 25.42 4.75 57.53
C ALA A 165 25.12 5.43 56.19
N VAL A 166 26.15 6.03 55.60
CA VAL A 166 26.13 6.51 54.21
C VAL A 166 26.36 5.30 53.32
N ALA A 167 25.33 4.82 52.65
CA ALA A 167 25.51 4.05 51.42
C ALA A 167 25.69 5.06 50.28
N SER A 168 26.91 5.12 49.74
CA SER A 168 27.28 5.94 48.59
C SER A 168 26.81 5.30 47.26
N PRO A 169 26.72 6.10 46.17
CA PRO A 169 25.94 5.81 44.96
C PRO A 169 26.60 4.87 43.95
#